data_AF-A0A7Y8I042-F1
#
_entry.id   AF-A0A7Y8I042-F1
#
_cell.length_a   1.000
_cell.length_b   1.000
_cell.length_c   1.000
_cell.angle_alpha   90.00
_cell.angle_beta   90.00
_cell.angle_gamma   90.00
#
_symmetry.space_group_name_H-M   'P 1'
#
loop_
_entity.id
_entity.type
_entity.pdbx_description
1 polymer ?
#
loop_
_entity_poly.entity_id
_entity_poly.type
_entity_poly.pdbx_seq_one_letter_code
_entity_poly.pdbx_strand_id
1 'polypeptide(L)'
;MPRQVFPKPYADFVQRLRVPSGIVLVAAFVFLSSPSPAGFWAGLPLVAAGLAHRTWAAGHLRKNQALTTSGPYAWHRNPLYAGTLLAALGCAAAGGGGLLLAFVAVVFLLVYLPVMQLEEQKLSELFPDYAEYARRVPQLLPKRPAAPSPERFSWDVWAMNKEWKGIAAFVVLYLFLFAKSHAAPAL
;
A
#
# COMPACT_ATOMS: atom_id res chain seq x y z
N MET A 1 -3.53 -11.07 -21.78
CA MET A 1 -3.67 -10.96 -20.31
C MET A 1 -2.31 -10.63 -19.72
N PRO A 2 -2.21 -9.85 -18.61
CA PRO A 2 -0.95 -9.66 -17.91
C PRO A 2 -0.35 -11.02 -17.52
N ARG A 3 0.97 -11.18 -17.67
CA ARG A 3 1.66 -12.43 -17.34
C ARG A 3 1.56 -12.70 -15.84
N GLN A 4 0.93 -13.81 -15.46
CA GLN A 4 0.81 -14.22 -14.07
C GLN A 4 2.16 -14.75 -13.58
N VAL A 5 2.65 -14.23 -12.46
CA VAL A 5 3.94 -14.64 -11.88
C VAL A 5 3.73 -15.73 -10.83
N PHE A 6 2.58 -15.72 -10.13
CA PHE A 6 2.29 -16.66 -9.05
C PHE A 6 1.09 -17.58 -9.36
N PRO A 7 1.16 -18.89 -9.04
CA PRO A 7 0.02 -19.80 -9.14
C PRO A 7 -1.14 -19.43 -8.20
N LYS A 8 -2.39 -19.66 -8.63
CA LYS A 8 -3.61 -19.40 -7.84
C LYS A 8 -3.61 -20.01 -6.43
N PRO A 9 -3.16 -21.28 -6.20
CA PRO A 9 -3.11 -21.86 -4.86
C PRO A 9 -2.20 -21.11 -3.88
N TYR A 10 -1.07 -20.59 -4.36
CA TYR A 10 -0.16 -19.78 -3.53
C TYR A 10 -0.83 -18.46 -3.14
N ALA A 11 -1.50 -17.81 -4.09
CA ALA A 11 -2.18 -16.55 -3.84
C ALA A 11 -3.33 -16.69 -2.83
N ASP A 12 -4.14 -17.75 -2.93
CA ASP A 12 -5.21 -18.05 -1.97
C ASP A 12 -4.66 -18.33 -0.57
N PHE A 13 -3.54 -19.06 -0.48
CA PHE A 13 -2.84 -19.32 0.78
C PHE A 13 -2.34 -18.02 1.44
N VAL A 14 -1.67 -17.15 0.67
CA VAL A 14 -1.19 -15.85 1.16
C VAL A 14 -2.37 -14.97 1.60
N GLN A 15 -3.50 -14.98 0.89
CA GLN A 15 -4.68 -14.21 1.27
C GLN A 15 -5.26 -14.66 2.62
N ARG A 16 -5.29 -15.98 2.90
CA ARG A 16 -5.74 -16.53 4.19
C ARG A 16 -4.79 -16.15 5.33
N LEU A 17 -3.49 -16.16 5.06
CA LEU A 17 -2.47 -15.80 6.05
C LEU A 17 -2.30 -14.30 6.26
N ARG A 18 -2.85 -13.45 5.37
CA ARG A 18 -2.65 -12.00 5.37
C ARG A 18 -2.83 -11.33 6.73
N VAL A 19 -3.86 -11.71 7.49
CA VAL A 19 -4.16 -11.09 8.80
C VAL A 19 -3.16 -11.55 9.87
N PRO A 20 -2.98 -12.86 10.13
CA PRO A 20 -1.98 -13.30 11.12
C PRO A 20 -0.55 -12.93 10.71
N SER A 21 -0.20 -12.99 9.43
CA SER A 21 1.11 -12.52 8.95
C SER A 21 1.28 -11.03 9.17
N GLY A 22 0.23 -10.22 9.00
CA GLY A 22 0.28 -8.79 9.26
C GLY A 22 0.69 -8.46 10.70
N ILE A 23 0.13 -9.15 11.69
CA ILE A 23 0.47 -8.96 13.10
C ILE A 23 1.94 -9.33 13.36
N VAL A 24 2.37 -10.49 12.87
CA VAL A 24 3.76 -10.95 13.04
C VAL A 24 4.75 -9.99 12.37
N LEU A 25 4.43 -9.51 11.17
CA LEU A 25 5.29 -8.57 10.44
C LEU A 25 5.38 -7.21 11.15
N VAL A 26 4.28 -6.70 11.70
CA VAL A 26 4.29 -5.46 12.50
C VAL A 26 5.09 -5.64 13.78
N ALA A 27 4.93 -6.76 14.49
CA ALA A 27 5.70 -7.07 15.69
C ALA A 27 7.20 -7.19 15.39
N ALA A 28 7.56 -7.90 14.31
CA ALA A 28 8.94 -8.00 13.85
C ALA A 28 9.53 -6.63 13.48
N PHE A 29 8.77 -5.80 12.75
CA PHE A 29 9.18 -4.44 12.41
C PHE A 29 9.45 -3.60 13.66
N VAL A 30 8.53 -3.63 14.63
CA VAL A 30 8.66 -2.91 15.90
C VAL A 30 9.89 -3.39 16.68
N PHE A 31 10.09 -4.70 16.78
CA PHE A 31 11.23 -5.29 17.46
C PHE A 31 12.57 -4.91 16.81
N LEU A 32 12.65 -4.99 15.48
CA LEU A 32 13.87 -4.67 14.70
C LEU A 32 14.14 -3.17 14.58
N SER A 33 13.17 -2.32 14.94
CA SER A 33 13.33 -0.88 14.80
C SER A 33 14.40 -0.32 15.75
N SER A 34 15.18 0.63 15.26
CA SER A 34 16.17 1.43 15.98
C SER A 34 16.04 2.89 15.50
N PRO A 35 14.91 3.56 15.81
CA PRO A 35 14.62 4.87 15.26
C PRO A 35 15.52 5.95 15.87
N SER A 36 15.92 6.92 15.05
CA SER A 36 16.63 8.14 15.47
C SER A 36 15.79 9.39 15.15
N PRO A 37 16.01 10.52 15.83
CA PRO A 37 15.27 11.75 15.51
C PRO A 37 15.44 12.18 14.04
N ALA A 38 16.65 12.06 13.49
CA ALA A 38 16.91 12.35 12.09
C ALA A 38 16.16 11.40 11.13
N GLY A 39 16.20 10.09 11.41
CA GLY A 39 15.46 9.11 10.62
C GLY A 39 13.96 9.36 10.66
N PHE A 40 13.43 9.67 11.85
CA PHE A 40 12.02 10.01 12.05
C PHE A 40 11.58 11.20 11.18
N TRP A 41 12.31 12.31 11.18
CA TRP A 41 11.93 13.46 10.37
C TRP A 41 12.12 13.20 8.86
N ALA A 42 13.12 12.41 8.48
CA ALA A 42 13.33 12.01 7.08
C ALA A 42 12.20 11.09 6.56
N GLY A 43 11.64 10.21 7.40
CA GLY A 43 10.55 9.31 7.03
C GLY A 43 9.19 9.99 6.91
N LEU A 44 8.98 11.10 7.61
CA LEU A 44 7.66 11.70 7.77
C LEU A 44 7.04 12.17 6.44
N PRO A 45 7.77 12.84 5.54
CA PRO A 45 7.25 13.21 4.22
C PRO A 45 6.81 12.00 3.40
N LEU A 46 7.54 10.88 3.47
CA LEU A 46 7.21 9.65 2.74
C LEU A 46 5.93 9.01 3.29
N VAL A 47 5.78 8.94 4.62
CA VAL A 47 4.56 8.45 5.24
C VAL A 47 3.37 9.34 4.88
N ALA A 48 3.50 10.66 5.01
CA ALA A 48 2.45 11.61 4.66
C ALA A 48 2.03 11.49 3.19
N ALA A 49 3.00 11.42 2.26
CA ALA A 49 2.73 11.24 0.84
C ALA A 49 2.06 9.89 0.53
N GLY A 50 2.52 8.80 1.16
CA GLY A 50 1.91 7.48 1.01
C GLY A 50 0.45 7.45 1.48
N LEU A 51 0.16 8.03 2.65
CA LEU A 51 -1.18 8.12 3.20
C LEU A 51 -2.09 9.06 2.38
N ALA A 52 -1.57 10.18 1.89
CA ALA A 52 -2.32 11.07 1.00
C ALA A 52 -2.70 10.37 -0.31
N HIS A 53 -1.76 9.62 -0.90
CA HIS A 53 -2.00 8.85 -2.12
C HIS A 53 -3.03 7.73 -1.91
N ARG A 54 -3.00 7.04 -0.75
CA ARG A 54 -4.03 6.06 -0.36
C ARG A 54 -5.39 6.71 -0.21
N THR A 55 -5.46 7.86 0.47
CA THR A 55 -6.70 8.63 0.64
C THR A 55 -7.27 8.99 -0.72
N TRP A 56 -6.47 9.55 -1.63
CA TRP A 56 -6.90 9.87 -2.99
C TRP A 56 -7.46 8.64 -3.70
N ALA A 57 -6.76 7.51 -3.67
CA ALA A 57 -7.22 6.27 -4.30
C ALA A 57 -8.57 5.80 -3.74
N ALA A 58 -8.75 5.81 -2.44
CA ALA A 58 -9.97 5.31 -1.83
C ALA A 58 -11.19 6.19 -2.04
N GLY A 59 -11.04 7.48 -2.33
CA GLY A 59 -12.17 8.33 -2.72
C GLY A 59 -12.70 8.03 -4.13
N HIS A 60 -11.96 7.25 -4.94
CA HIS A 60 -12.39 6.81 -6.26
C HIS A 60 -12.85 5.35 -6.28
N LEU A 61 -12.30 4.49 -5.41
CA LEU A 61 -12.51 3.04 -5.45
C LEU A 61 -13.97 2.62 -5.17
N ARG A 62 -14.66 2.10 -6.19
CA ARG A 62 -15.98 1.45 -6.09
C ARG A 62 -15.85 -0.07 -6.08
N LYS A 63 -15.37 -0.61 -4.95
CA LYS A 63 -14.95 -2.01 -4.83
C LYS A 63 -16.02 -3.02 -5.31
N ASN A 64 -15.68 -3.82 -6.33
CA ASN A 64 -16.53 -4.83 -6.98
C ASN A 64 -17.86 -4.31 -7.58
N GLN A 65 -18.11 -3.00 -7.58
CA GLN A 65 -19.34 -2.42 -8.14
C GLN A 65 -19.11 -1.91 -9.56
N ALA A 66 -17.96 -1.28 -9.80
CA ALA A 66 -17.54 -0.78 -11.10
C ALA A 66 -16.03 -0.84 -11.23
N LEU A 67 -15.52 -0.95 -12.46
CA LEU A 67 -14.10 -0.86 -12.73
C LEU A 67 -13.65 0.60 -12.56
N THR A 68 -12.97 0.91 -11.44
CA THR A 68 -12.44 2.25 -11.19
C THR A 68 -11.21 2.53 -12.07
N THR A 69 -11.33 3.48 -12.99
CA THR A 69 -10.22 3.93 -13.85
C THR A 69 -9.88 5.41 -13.67
N SER A 70 -10.42 6.04 -12.63
CA SER A 70 -10.31 7.47 -12.34
C SER A 70 -9.31 7.79 -11.22
N GLY A 71 -8.95 9.07 -11.08
CA GLY A 71 -7.98 9.51 -10.08
C GLY A 71 -6.62 8.79 -10.26
N PRO A 72 -6.03 8.23 -9.19
CA PRO A 72 -4.73 7.57 -9.30
C PRO A 72 -4.82 6.22 -10.05
N TYR A 73 -6.02 5.63 -10.20
CA TYR A 73 -6.22 4.43 -11.02
C TYR A 73 -6.01 4.69 -12.52
N ALA A 74 -6.00 5.95 -12.96
CA ALA A 74 -5.63 6.31 -14.33
C ALA A 74 -4.10 6.23 -14.56
N TRP A 75 -3.29 6.25 -13.49
CA TRP A 75 -1.83 6.30 -13.55
C TRP A 75 -1.17 4.94 -13.38
N HIS A 76 -1.70 4.13 -12.44
CA HIS A 76 -1.35 2.73 -12.25
C HIS A 76 -2.56 1.98 -11.68
N ARG A 77 -2.56 0.65 -11.82
CA ARG A 77 -3.72 -0.18 -11.46
C ARG A 77 -3.87 -0.40 -9.96
N ASN A 78 -2.81 -0.20 -9.19
CA ASN A 78 -2.75 -0.60 -7.78
C ASN A 78 -2.32 0.55 -6.85
N PRO A 79 -3.06 1.67 -6.86
CA PRO A 79 -2.67 2.88 -6.13
C PRO A 79 -2.66 2.74 -4.61
N LEU A 80 -3.56 1.92 -4.04
CA LEU A 80 -3.54 1.62 -2.62
C LEU A 80 -2.24 0.91 -2.21
N TYR A 81 -1.78 -0.05 -3.00
CA TYR A 81 -0.53 -0.77 -2.75
C TYR A 81 0.69 0.12 -2.94
N ALA A 82 0.70 0.99 -3.96
CA ALA A 82 1.75 1.98 -4.15
C ALA A 82 1.87 2.93 -2.94
N GLY A 83 0.73 3.41 -2.43
CA GLY A 83 0.70 4.27 -1.24
C GLY A 83 1.12 3.53 0.04
N THR A 84 0.75 2.24 0.18
CA THR A 84 1.25 1.39 1.27
C THR A 84 2.76 1.20 1.20
N LEU A 85 3.31 0.93 0.02
CA LEU A 85 4.75 0.79 -0.16
C LEU A 85 5.47 2.09 0.22
N LEU A 86 4.98 3.24 -0.27
CA LEU A 86 5.57 4.54 0.05
C LEU A 86 5.52 4.85 1.55
N ALA A 87 4.40 4.58 2.22
CA ALA A 87 4.30 4.75 3.66
C ALA A 87 5.20 3.77 4.44
N ALA A 88 5.29 2.51 4.01
CA ALA A 88 6.18 1.53 4.61
C ALA A 88 7.66 1.90 4.46
N LEU A 89 8.07 2.45 3.32
CA LEU A 89 9.41 2.99 3.09
C LEU A 89 9.70 4.17 4.03
N GLY A 90 8.72 5.05 4.25
CA GLY A 90 8.83 6.13 5.24
C GLY A 90 8.98 5.60 6.67
N CYS A 91 8.21 4.59 7.07
CA CYS A 91 8.39 3.92 8.34
C CYS A 91 9.77 3.26 8.47
N ALA A 92 10.27 2.60 7.42
CA ALA A 92 11.60 1.98 7.43
C ALA A 92 12.72 3.01 7.57
N ALA A 93 12.61 4.15 6.87
CA ALA A 93 13.53 5.29 7.05
C ALA A 93 13.48 5.82 8.49
N ALA A 94 12.29 5.94 9.08
CA ALA A 94 12.11 6.35 10.47
C ALA A 94 12.63 5.33 11.49
N GLY A 95 12.54 4.04 11.17
CA GLY A 95 12.77 2.93 12.10
C GLY A 95 14.17 2.34 12.14
N GLY A 96 15.18 2.91 11.48
CA GLY A 96 16.55 2.35 11.51
C GLY A 96 17.14 1.96 10.15
N GLY A 97 16.51 2.38 9.05
CA GLY A 97 17.15 2.41 7.72
C GLY A 97 17.29 1.04 7.04
N GLY A 98 18.52 0.69 6.63
CA GLY A 98 18.81 -0.37 5.64
C GLY A 98 18.16 -1.73 5.92
N LEU A 99 18.20 -2.22 7.16
CA LEU A 99 17.59 -3.49 7.54
C LEU A 99 16.07 -3.48 7.35
N LEU A 100 15.40 -2.40 7.79
CA LEU A 100 13.96 -2.27 7.62
C LEU A 100 13.56 -2.01 6.17
N LEU A 101 14.40 -1.35 5.38
CA LEU A 101 14.18 -1.21 3.93
C LEU A 101 14.20 -2.56 3.24
N ALA A 102 15.17 -3.43 3.56
CA ALA A 102 15.22 -4.79 3.07
C ALA A 102 13.99 -5.60 3.53
N PHE A 103 13.60 -5.47 4.80
CA PHE A 103 12.39 -6.09 5.34
C PHE A 103 11.13 -5.67 4.56
N VAL A 104 10.93 -4.37 4.33
CA VAL A 104 9.80 -3.84 3.54
C VAL A 104 9.83 -4.37 2.11
N ALA A 105 11.01 -4.41 1.47
CA ALA A 105 11.15 -4.95 0.12
C ALA A 105 10.75 -6.44 0.05
N VAL A 106 11.22 -7.26 0.98
CA VAL A 106 10.87 -8.68 1.07
C VAL A 106 9.37 -8.88 1.28
N VAL A 107 8.78 -8.17 2.25
CA VAL A 107 7.33 -8.22 2.51
C VAL A 107 6.54 -7.80 1.28
N PHE A 108 6.95 -6.74 0.60
CA PHE A 108 6.25 -6.26 -0.59
C PHE A 108 6.30 -7.28 -1.72
N LEU A 109 7.48 -7.83 -2.01
CA LEU A 109 7.69 -8.80 -3.09
C LEU A 109 7.01 -10.15 -2.83
N LEU A 110 7.06 -10.66 -1.60
CA LEU A 110 6.58 -12.00 -1.28
C LEU A 110 5.12 -12.06 -0.82
N VAL A 111 4.56 -10.95 -0.31
CA VAL A 111 3.18 -10.90 0.20
C VAL A 111 2.31 -10.02 -0.67
N TYR A 112 2.69 -8.75 -0.86
CA TYR A 112 1.81 -7.78 -1.51
C TYR A 112 1.72 -7.97 -3.02
N LEU A 113 2.82 -8.28 -3.70
CA LEU A 113 2.82 -8.51 -5.15
C LEU A 113 1.94 -9.71 -5.57
N PRO A 114 1.99 -10.88 -4.90
CA PRO A 114 1.05 -11.97 -5.15
C PRO A 114 -0.42 -11.61 -4.87
N VAL A 115 -0.69 -10.93 -3.75
CA VAL A 115 -2.06 -10.50 -3.40
C VAL A 115 -2.61 -9.54 -4.44
N MET A 116 -1.77 -8.61 -4.92
CA MET A 116 -2.11 -7.69 -5.98
C MET A 116 -2.48 -8.43 -7.27
N GLN A 117 -1.71 -9.44 -7.67
CA GLN A 117 -2.03 -10.26 -8.85
C GLN A 117 -3.35 -11.03 -8.70
N LEU A 118 -3.66 -11.55 -7.51
CA LEU A 118 -4.93 -12.22 -7.23
C LEU A 118 -6.13 -11.26 -7.34
N GLU A 119 -5.97 -10.05 -6.80
CA GLU A 119 -7.00 -9.03 -6.93
C GLU A 119 -7.22 -8.64 -8.40
N GLU A 120 -6.15 -8.53 -9.20
CA GLU A 120 -6.27 -8.29 -10.65
C GLU A 120 -6.95 -9.44 -11.39
N GLN A 121 -6.68 -10.70 -11.02
CA GLN A 121 -7.37 -11.86 -11.59
C GLN A 121 -8.87 -11.79 -11.32
N LYS A 122 -9.23 -11.54 -10.06
CA LYS A 122 -10.63 -11.35 -9.67
C LYS A 122 -11.30 -10.20 -10.44
N LEU A 123 -10.61 -9.08 -10.61
CA LEU A 123 -11.13 -7.96 -11.39
C LEU A 123 -11.32 -8.32 -12.87
N SER A 124 -10.43 -9.15 -13.43
CA SER A 124 -10.56 -9.62 -14.82
C SER A 124 -11.72 -10.59 -15.02
N GLU A 125 -12.11 -11.32 -13.97
CA GLU A 125 -13.30 -12.18 -13.97
C GLU A 125 -14.59 -11.35 -13.80
N LEU A 126 -14.54 -10.28 -13.00
CA LEU A 126 -15.70 -9.43 -12.70
C LEU A 126 -16.03 -8.41 -13.80
N PHE A 127 -15.02 -7.89 -14.49
CA PHE A 127 -15.17 -6.76 -15.41
C PHE A 127 -14.60 -7.08 -16.80
N PRO A 128 -15.45 -7.20 -17.83
CA PRO A 128 -15.00 -7.46 -19.21
C PRO A 128 -13.98 -6.45 -19.74
N ASP A 129 -14.13 -5.18 -19.35
CA ASP A 129 -13.27 -4.07 -19.80
C ASP A 129 -11.87 -4.06 -19.14
N TYR A 130 -11.65 -4.92 -18.14
CA TYR A 130 -10.40 -4.95 -17.37
C TYR A 130 -9.18 -5.22 -18.27
N ALA A 131 -9.33 -6.09 -19.28
CA ALA A 131 -8.24 -6.42 -20.18
C ALA A 131 -7.77 -5.21 -21.01
N GLU A 132 -8.70 -4.35 -21.44
CA GLU A 132 -8.34 -3.11 -22.14
C GLU A 132 -7.70 -2.10 -21.20
N TYR A 133 -8.27 -1.92 -20.01
CA TYR A 133 -7.68 -1.08 -18.97
C TYR A 133 -6.24 -1.49 -18.63
N ALA A 134 -5.99 -2.79 -18.41
CA ALA A 134 -4.69 -3.33 -18.08
C ALA A 134 -3.63 -3.21 -19.20
N ARG A 135 -4.05 -3.10 -20.46
CA ARG A 135 -3.13 -2.82 -21.58
C ARG A 135 -2.63 -1.37 -21.57
N ARG A 136 -3.46 -0.43 -21.09
CA ARG A 136 -3.14 1.01 -21.09
C ARG A 136 -2.44 1.47 -19.83
N VAL A 137 -2.78 0.86 -18.69
CA VAL A 137 -2.38 1.33 -17.37
C VAL A 137 -1.40 0.33 -16.72
N PRO A 138 -0.18 0.77 -16.35
CA PRO A 138 0.82 -0.10 -15.72
C PRO A 138 0.37 -0.60 -14.34
N GLN A 139 0.96 -1.70 -13.87
CA GLN A 139 0.53 -2.32 -12.62
C GLN A 139 0.80 -1.44 -11.38
N LEU A 140 2.02 -0.88 -11.26
CA LEU A 140 2.48 -0.19 -10.05
C LEU A 140 3.20 1.14 -10.34
N LEU A 141 4.15 1.16 -11.28
CA LEU A 141 4.88 2.39 -11.62
C LEU A 141 3.96 3.35 -12.38
N PRO A 142 3.75 4.59 -11.91
CA PRO A 142 2.81 5.51 -12.51
C PRO A 142 3.23 5.90 -13.93
N LYS A 143 2.27 5.89 -14.86
CA LYS A 143 2.38 6.48 -16.19
C LYS A 143 1.33 7.57 -16.33
N ARG A 144 1.71 8.72 -16.88
CA ARG A 144 0.76 9.83 -17.10
C ARG A 144 -0.40 9.36 -18.01
N PRO A 145 -1.67 9.57 -17.62
CA PRO A 145 -2.82 9.18 -18.44
C PRO A 145 -2.92 10.04 -19.70
N ALA A 146 -3.42 9.44 -20.79
CA ALA A 146 -3.61 10.12 -22.07
C ALA A 146 -4.72 11.18 -22.02
N ALA A 147 -5.74 10.96 -21.19
CA ALA A 147 -6.84 11.90 -20.96
C ALA A 147 -7.22 11.90 -19.47
N PRO A 148 -7.62 13.05 -18.92
CA PRO A 148 -8.15 13.13 -17.56
C PRO A 148 -9.51 12.41 -17.48
N SER A 149 -9.76 11.73 -16.36
CA SER A 149 -11.07 11.17 -16.06
C SER A 149 -12.02 12.25 -15.55
N PRO A 150 -13.31 12.27 -15.96
CA PRO A 150 -14.29 13.23 -15.46
C PRO A 150 -14.74 12.93 -14.01
N GLU A 151 -14.61 11.68 -13.56
CA GLU A 151 -14.95 11.31 -12.18
C GLU A 151 -14.06 12.03 -11.15
N ARG A 152 -14.71 12.59 -10.14
CA ARG A 152 -14.07 13.32 -9.04
C ARG A 152 -13.98 12.46 -7.79
N PHE A 153 -13.06 12.85 -6.91
CA PHE A 153 -12.93 12.28 -5.57
C PHE A 153 -14.24 12.41 -4.77
N SER A 154 -14.60 11.39 -3.99
CA SER A 154 -15.76 11.40 -3.11
C SER A 154 -15.41 10.97 -1.68
N TRP A 155 -15.81 11.78 -0.71
CA TRP A 155 -15.65 11.47 0.72
C TRP A 155 -16.55 10.32 1.17
N ASP A 156 -17.76 10.21 0.62
CA ASP A 156 -18.69 9.10 0.94
C ASP A 156 -18.05 7.76 0.57
N VAL A 157 -17.41 7.71 -0.58
CA VAL A 157 -16.76 6.51 -1.11
C VAL A 157 -15.52 6.17 -0.31
N TRP A 158 -14.74 7.20 0.05
CA TRP A 158 -13.61 7.04 0.95
C TRP A 158 -14.06 6.44 2.29
N ALA A 159 -15.17 6.92 2.86
CA ALA A 159 -15.72 6.42 4.11
C ALA A 159 -16.22 4.97 3.99
N MET A 160 -16.87 4.61 2.88
CA MET A 160 -17.32 3.24 2.59
C MET A 160 -16.16 2.25 2.52
N ASN A 161 -14.99 2.69 2.03
CA ASN A 161 -13.78 1.86 1.95
C ASN A 161 -13.11 1.62 3.31
N LYS A 162 -13.51 2.33 4.38
CA LYS A 162 -12.97 2.21 5.74
C LYS A 162 -11.44 2.37 5.81
N GLU A 163 -10.88 3.20 4.93
CA GLU A 163 -9.43 3.43 4.84
C GLU A 163 -8.82 4.03 6.12
N TRP A 164 -9.62 4.69 6.93
CA TRP A 164 -9.22 5.19 8.24
C TRP A 164 -8.57 4.11 9.12
N LYS A 165 -8.92 2.82 8.96
CA LYS A 165 -8.27 1.72 9.68
C LYS A 165 -6.80 1.55 9.29
N GLY A 166 -6.52 1.59 7.98
CA GLY A 166 -5.15 1.49 7.47
C GLY A 166 -4.33 2.71 7.86
N ILE A 167 -4.92 3.90 7.74
CA ILE A 167 -4.29 5.16 8.16
C ILE A 167 -3.97 5.13 9.66
N ALA A 168 -4.93 4.72 10.51
CA ALA A 168 -4.73 4.62 11.94
C ALA A 168 -3.58 3.67 12.31
N ALA A 169 -3.44 2.54 11.62
CA ALA A 169 -2.32 1.61 11.86
C ALA A 169 -0.95 2.26 11.59
N PHE A 170 -0.82 3.00 10.48
CA PHE A 170 0.40 3.75 10.19
C PHE A 170 0.65 4.87 11.19
N VAL A 171 -0.38 5.62 11.59
CA VAL A 171 -0.27 6.68 12.60
C VAL A 171 0.21 6.11 13.94
N VAL A 172 -0.39 5.03 14.42
CA VAL A 172 0.02 4.35 15.66
C VAL A 172 1.47 3.89 15.59
N LEU A 173 1.86 3.25 14.49
CA LEU A 173 3.25 2.85 14.28
C LEU A 173 4.19 4.06 14.28
N TYR A 174 3.81 5.16 13.66
CA TYR A 174 4.64 6.36 13.60
C TYR A 174 4.79 7.05 14.95
N LEU A 175 3.71 7.11 15.75
CA LEU A 175 3.74 7.59 17.13
C LEU A 175 4.64 6.73 18.02
N PHE A 176 4.60 5.40 17.82
CA PHE A 176 5.53 4.49 18.50
C PHE A 176 6.99 4.80 18.13
N LEU A 177 7.30 4.98 16.84
CA LEU A 177 8.64 5.33 16.38
C LEU A 177 9.11 6.69 16.92
N PHE A 178 8.20 7.66 17.04
CA PHE A 178 8.47 8.95 17.68
C PHE A 178 8.85 8.77 19.16
N ALA A 179 8.02 8.07 19.92
CA ALA A 179 8.27 7.85 21.35
C ALA A 179 9.60 7.12 21.56
N LYS A 180 9.90 6.10 20.75
CA LYS A 180 11.15 5.35 20.82
C LYS A 180 12.38 6.16 20.40
N SER A 181 12.27 7.08 19.44
CA SER A 181 13.40 7.93 19.01
C SER A 181 13.74 9.06 19.98
N HIS A 182 12.83 9.40 20.89
CA HIS A 182 12.98 10.46 21.88
C HIS A 182 13.05 9.93 23.32
N ALA A 183 13.01 8.61 23.51
CA ALA A 183 13.32 7.99 24.79
C ALA A 183 14.82 8.19 25.09
N ALA A 184 15.15 8.76 26.26
CA ALA A 184 16.54 8.88 26.70
C ALA A 184 17.19 7.48 26.73
N PRO A 185 18.48 7.35 26.34
CA PRO A 185 19.18 6.08 26.49
C PRO A 185 19.11 5.66 27.96
N ALA A 186 18.66 4.44 28.23
CA ALA A 186 18.70 3.88 29.57
C ALA A 186 20.15 3.89 30.04
N LEU A 187 20.41 4.59 31.14
CA LEU A 187 21.69 4.65 31.85
C LEU A 187 22.13 3.26 32.32
#